data_AF-A0A0F0KZL6-F1
#
_entry.id   AF-A0A0F0KZL6-F1
#
_cell.length_a   1.000
_cell.length_b   1.000
_cell.length_c   1.000
_cell.angle_alpha   90.00
_cell.angle_beta   90.00
_cell.angle_gamma   90.00
#
_symmetry.space_group_name_H-M   'P 1'
#
loop_
_entity.id
_entity.type
_entity.pdbx_description
1 polymer ?
#
loop_
_entity_poly.entity_id
_entity_poly.type
_entity_poly.pdbx_seq_one_letter_code
_entity_poly.pdbx_strand_id
1 'polypeptide(L)'
;MTTNTTPAPTIRWATPVLARAVETLQPAGERLWRVVDSRGTIRGHLRIVPHDLGVRYRAERLHLPSGLFRIVGDFWSADDAVAALRF
;
A
#
# COMPACT_ATOMS: atom_id res chain seq x y z
N MET A 1 20.50 -6.28 34.79
CA MET A 1 19.31 -5.42 34.60
C MET A 1 18.87 -5.58 33.16
N THR A 2 17.80 -6.33 32.90
CA THR A 2 17.25 -6.54 31.56
C THR A 2 16.18 -5.48 31.29
N THR A 3 16.44 -4.54 30.40
CA THR A 3 15.46 -3.52 29.99
C THR A 3 14.45 -4.15 29.03
N ASN A 4 13.27 -4.51 29.53
CA ASN A 4 12.13 -4.86 28.68
C ASN A 4 11.69 -3.60 27.91
N THR A 5 12.06 -3.50 26.64
CA THR A 5 11.55 -2.45 25.75
C THR A 5 10.20 -2.92 25.23
N THR A 6 9.11 -2.42 25.84
CA THR A 6 7.77 -2.58 25.30
C THR A 6 7.70 -1.86 23.96
N PRO A 7 7.43 -2.54 22.82
CA PRO A 7 7.26 -1.85 21.56
C PRO A 7 6.05 -0.90 21.63
N ALA A 8 6.22 0.33 21.18
CA ALA A 8 5.13 1.30 21.13
C ALA A 8 3.99 0.79 20.23
N PRO A 9 2.71 1.06 20.56
CA PRO A 9 1.59 0.66 19.72
C PRO A 9 1.73 1.32 18.34
N THR A 10 1.84 0.50 17.30
CA THR A 10 1.88 0.98 15.92
C THR A 10 0.47 1.34 15.48
N ILE A 11 0.17 2.64 15.42
CA ILE A 11 -1.12 3.14 14.90
C ILE A 11 -1.20 2.80 13.43
N ARG A 12 -2.06 1.84 13.07
CA ARG A 12 -2.32 1.51 11.67
C ARG A 12 -3.24 2.55 11.06
N TRP A 13 -2.89 3.00 9.87
CA TRP A 13 -3.79 3.84 9.09
C TRP A 13 -5.02 3.03 8.70
N ALA A 14 -6.18 3.69 8.67
CA ALA A 14 -7.39 3.08 8.16
C ALA A 14 -7.16 2.65 6.70
N THR A 15 -7.68 1.47 6.35
CA THR A 15 -7.62 1.00 4.97
C THR A 15 -8.32 2.02 4.06
N PRO A 16 -7.66 2.53 3.01
CA PRO A 16 -8.29 3.43 2.07
C PRO A 16 -9.53 2.79 1.46
N VAL A 17 -10.63 3.56 1.37
CA VAL A 17 -11.82 3.11 0.66
C VAL A 17 -11.61 3.39 -0.81
N LEU A 18 -11.67 2.34 -1.63
CA LEU A 18 -11.64 2.48 -3.09
C LEU A 18 -13.05 2.75 -3.59
N ALA A 19 -13.20 3.72 -4.48
CA ALA A 19 -14.49 4.00 -5.12
C ALA A 19 -14.93 2.83 -6.01
N ARG A 20 -13.97 2.09 -6.59
CA ARG A 20 -14.23 0.90 -7.41
C ARG A 20 -13.79 -0.37 -6.68
N ALA A 21 -14.74 -1.27 -6.43
CA ALA A 21 -14.50 -2.56 -5.77
C ALA A 21 -13.93 -3.66 -6.69
N VAL A 22 -13.10 -3.30 -7.67
CA VAL A 22 -12.47 -4.29 -8.58
C VAL A 22 -11.28 -4.97 -7.91
N GLU A 23 -10.55 -4.21 -7.10
CA GLU A 23 -9.47 -4.67 -6.25
C GLU A 23 -9.84 -4.55 -4.78
N THR A 24 -9.19 -5.36 -3.95
CA THR A 24 -9.29 -5.30 -2.49
C THR A 24 -7.93 -4.93 -1.90
N LEU A 25 -7.96 -4.21 -0.78
CA LEU A 25 -6.77 -3.79 -0.05
C LEU A 25 -6.61 -4.63 1.20
N GLN A 26 -5.60 -5.50 1.21
CA GLN A 26 -5.26 -6.30 2.38
C GLN A 26 -4.15 -5.62 3.19
N PRO A 27 -4.34 -5.33 4.50
CA PRO A 27 -3.29 -4.72 5.32
C PRO A 27 -2.00 -5.54 5.33
N ALA A 28 -0.86 -4.86 5.13
CA ALA A 28 0.47 -5.46 5.10
C ALA A 28 1.50 -4.69 5.95
N GLY A 29 1.12 -3.56 6.53
CA GLY A 29 1.94 -2.76 7.44
C GLY A 29 1.16 -1.55 7.97
N GLU A 30 1.84 -0.63 8.67
CA GLU A 30 1.22 0.58 9.24
C GLU A 30 0.51 1.45 8.18
N ARG A 31 1.17 1.61 7.03
CA ARG A 31 0.76 2.47 5.90
C ARG A 31 0.82 1.71 4.57
N LEU A 32 0.70 0.39 4.62
CA LEU A 32 0.99 -0.49 3.48
C LEU A 32 -0.13 -1.51 3.33
N TRP A 33 -0.62 -1.66 2.10
CA TRP A 33 -1.61 -2.65 1.73
C TRP A 33 -1.16 -3.41 0.50
N ARG A 34 -1.46 -4.71 0.45
CA ARG A 34 -1.41 -5.49 -0.78
C ARG A 34 -2.65 -5.17 -1.60
N VAL A 35 -2.43 -4.90 -2.88
CA VAL A 35 -3.50 -4.73 -3.86
C VAL A 35 -3.79 -6.09 -4.47
N VAL A 36 -4.96 -6.63 -4.17
CA VAL A 36 -5.38 -7.97 -4.58
C VAL A 36 -6.49 -7.82 -5.62
N ASP A 37 -6.31 -8.41 -6.80
CA ASP A 37 -7.35 -8.38 -7.82
C ASP A 37 -8.52 -9.32 -7.49
N SER A 38 -9.57 -9.26 -8.30
CA SER A 38 -10.76 -10.10 -8.14
C SER A 38 -10.51 -11.61 -8.25
N ARG A 39 -9.35 -12.03 -8.76
CA ARG A 39 -8.92 -13.43 -8.84
C ARG A 39 -8.04 -13.85 -7.67
N GLY A 40 -7.81 -12.97 -6.69
CA GLY A 40 -6.95 -13.22 -5.55
C GLY A 40 -5.45 -13.04 -5.82
N THR A 41 -5.07 -12.51 -6.98
CA THR A 41 -3.66 -12.29 -7.33
C THR A 41 -3.17 -10.95 -6.81
N ILE A 42 -1.99 -10.92 -6.20
CA ILE A 42 -1.35 -9.68 -5.75
C ILE A 42 -0.78 -8.93 -6.97
N ARG A 43 -1.28 -7.72 -7.22
CA ARG A 43 -0.79 -6.82 -8.28
C ARG A 43 0.42 -5.99 -7.83
N GLY A 44 0.49 -5.71 -6.53
CA GLY A 44 1.54 -4.90 -5.94
C GLY A 44 1.14 -4.40 -4.55
N HIS A 45 1.74 -3.30 -4.15
CA HIS A 45 1.43 -2.60 -2.92
C HIS A 45 0.92 -1.19 -3.17
N LEU A 46 0.05 -0.76 -2.26
CA LEU A 46 -0.37 0.62 -2.07
C LEU A 46 0.24 1.11 -0.76
N ARG A 47 0.93 2.25 -0.80
CA ARG A 47 1.53 2.86 0.39
C ARG A 47 1.03 4.29 0.59
N ILE A 48 0.66 4.65 1.81
CA ILE A 48 0.44 6.06 2.18
C ILE A 48 1.80 6.72 2.45
N VAL A 49 2.05 7.81 1.73
CA VAL A 49 3.23 8.66 1.86
C VAL A 49 2.76 10.04 2.31
N PRO A 50 3.12 10.50 3.52
CA PRO A 50 2.84 11.86 3.95
C PRO A 50 3.47 12.88 3.00
N HIS A 51 2.76 13.98 2.76
CA HIS A 51 3.22 15.10 1.97
C HIS A 51 2.74 16.41 2.61
N ASP A 52 3.41 17.52 2.35
CA ASP A 52 3.06 18.82 2.93
C ASP A 52 1.62 19.30 2.64
N LEU A 53 0.99 18.75 1.60
CA LEU A 53 -0.37 19.09 1.17
C LEU A 53 -1.39 18.00 1.52
N GLY A 54 -0.99 16.98 2.29
CA GLY A 54 -1.85 15.88 2.70
C GLY A 54 -1.17 14.51 2.57
N VAL A 55 -1.87 13.56 1.93
CA VAL A 55 -1.36 12.20 1.74
C VAL A 55 -1.30 11.86 0.27
N ARG A 56 -0.21 11.20 -0.13
CA ARG A 56 -0.09 10.57 -1.45
C ARG A 56 -0.15 9.06 -1.32
N TYR A 57 -0.67 8.45 -2.36
CA TYR A 57 -0.75 7.00 -2.53
C TYR A 57 0.32 6.57 -3.51
N ARG A 58 1.33 5.86 -3.02
CA ARG A 58 2.39 5.29 -3.82
C ARG A 58 1.99 3.90 -4.28
N ALA A 59 2.07 3.67 -5.58
CA ALA A 59 1.90 2.36 -6.20
C ALA A 59 3.26 1.69 -6.38
N GLU A 60 3.42 0.49 -5.83
CA GLU A 60 4.65 -0.30 -5.91
C GLU A 60 4.36 -1.66 -6.55
N ARG A 61 4.91 -1.96 -7.73
CA ARG A 61 4.71 -3.24 -8.41
C ARG A 61 5.77 -4.24 -7.99
N LEU A 62 5.37 -5.47 -7.69
CA LEU A 62 6.31 -6.57 -7.48
C LEU A 62 6.94 -6.96 -8.81
N HIS A 63 8.25 -6.79 -8.93
CA HIS A 63 9.03 -7.29 -10.04
C HIS A 63 9.60 -8.67 -9.66
N LEU A 64 8.85 -9.72 -9.99
CA LEU A 64 9.19 -11.12 -9.63
C LEU A 64 10.62 -11.53 -10.01
N PRO A 65 11.15 -11.20 -11.22
CA PRO A 65 12.49 -11.65 -11.60
C PRO A 65 13.61 -11.12 -10.69
N SER A 66 13.42 -9.95 -10.06
CA SER A 66 14.41 -9.38 -9.15
C SER A 66 14.02 -9.48 -7.68
N GLY A 67 12.79 -9.91 -7.36
CA GLY A 67 12.26 -9.88 -6.00
C GLY A 67 12.12 -8.46 -5.40
N LEU A 68 12.17 -7.42 -6.22
CA LEU A 68 12.14 -6.02 -5.76
C LEU A 68 10.80 -5.37 -6.11
N PHE A 69 10.44 -4.34 -5.35
CA PHE A 69 9.33 -3.47 -5.65
C PHE A 69 9.80 -2.29 -6.48
N ARG A 70 9.16 -2.07 -7.63
CA ARG A 70 9.37 -0.88 -8.46
C ARG A 70 8.27 0.12 -8.19
N ILE A 71 8.66 1.37 -7.97
CA ILE A 71 7.70 2.48 -7.86
C ILE A 71 7.10 2.70 -9.24
N VAL A 72 5.78 2.60 -9.34
CA VAL A 72 5.02 2.93 -10.55
C VAL A 72 4.70 4.42 -10.57
N GLY A 73 4.37 4.98 -9.41
CA GLY A 73 4.13 6.41 -9.26
C GLY A 73 3.50 6.76 -7.90
N ASP A 74 3.37 8.07 -7.68
CA ASP A 74 2.70 8.65 -6.52
C ASP A 74 1.48 9.43 -6.97
N PHE A 75 0.32 9.20 -6.35
CA PHE A 75 -0.97 9.72 -6.77
C PHE A 75 -1.66 10.42 -5.60
N TRP A 76 -2.57 11.35 -5.88
CA TRP A 76 -3.42 11.95 -4.85
C TRP A 76 -4.68 11.12 -4.55
N SER A 77 -5.02 10.17 -5.44
CA SER A 77 -6.15 9.25 -5.30
C SER A 77 -5.66 7.82 -5.10
N ALA A 78 -6.29 7.10 -4.17
CA ALA A 78 -6.03 5.68 -3.97
C ALA A 78 -6.49 4.85 -5.19
N ASP A 79 -7.62 5.21 -5.80
CA ASP A 79 -8.12 4.54 -7.00
C ASP A 79 -7.15 4.69 -8.18
N ASP A 80 -6.53 5.85 -8.37
CA ASP A 80 -5.57 6.07 -9.47
C ASP A 80 -4.29 5.25 -9.26
N ALA A 81 -3.78 5.23 -8.03
CA ALA A 81 -2.63 4.41 -7.66
C ALA A 81 -2.90 2.91 -7.89
N VAL A 82 -4.08 2.42 -7.50
CA VAL A 82 -4.49 1.04 -7.74
C VAL A 82 -4.68 0.76 -9.23
N ALA A 83 -5.31 1.66 -9.98
CA ALA A 83 -5.51 1.51 -11.41
C ALA A 83 -4.18 1.44 -12.18
N ALA A 84 -3.15 2.19 -11.75
CA ALA A 84 -1.82 2.15 -12.34
C ALA A 84 -1.15 0.77 -12.22
N LEU A 85 -1.54 -0.06 -11.24
CA LEU A 85 -1.04 -1.43 -11.10
C LEU A 85 -1.67 -2.43 -12.08
N ARG A 86 -2.58 -1.99 -12.95
CA ARG A 86 -3.16 -2.83 -14.02
C ARG A 86 -2.27 -2.92 -15.26
N PHE A 87 -1.40 -1.93 -15.47
CA PHE A 87 -0.56 -1.79 -16.68
C PHE A 87 0.92 -2.02 -16.33
#